data_AF-A0A928XCF1-F1
#
_entry.id   AF-A0A928XCF1-F1
#
_cell.length_a   1.000
_cell.length_b   1.000
_cell.length_c   1.000
_cell.angle_alpha   90.00
_cell.angle_beta   90.00
_cell.angle_gamma   90.00
#
_symmetry.space_group_name_H-M   'P 1'
#
loop_
_entity.id
_entity.type
_entity.pdbx_description
1 polymer ?
#
loop_
_entity_poly.entity_id
_entity_poly.type
_entity_poly.pdbx_seq_one_letter_code
_entity_poly.pdbx_strand_id
1 'polypeptide(L)' 'MRTKGCGSRLATLTMVFRLVQCAQDHWRALNGSSLLTDVIGGIQFVNGLRMDAA' A
#
# COMPACT_ATOMS: atom_id res chain seq x y z
N MET A 1 -8.97 -0.86 -36.75
CA MET A 1 -9.10 -1.27 -35.33
C MET A 1 -9.04 -0.02 -34.47
N ARG A 2 -10.16 0.41 -33.85
CA ARG A 2 -10.11 1.48 -32.84
C ARG A 2 -9.41 0.89 -31.63
N THR A 3 -8.29 1.47 -31.22
CA THR A 3 -7.68 1.15 -29.93
C THR A 3 -8.76 1.40 -28.89
N LYS A 4 -9.18 0.36 -28.18
CA LYS A 4 -10.01 0.49 -26.97
C LYS A 4 -9.12 1.23 -25.96
N GLY A 5 -9.03 2.55 -26.10
CA GLY A 5 -8.34 3.42 -25.17
C GLY A 5 -8.88 3.16 -23.77
N CYS A 6 -8.02 3.32 -22.75
CA CYS A 6 -8.36 3.34 -21.33
C CYS A 6 -9.85 3.66 -21.09
N GLY A 7 -10.68 2.62 -20.97
CA GLY A 7 -12.12 2.74 -21.27
C GLY A 7 -12.94 3.53 -20.26
N SER A 8 -12.33 4.04 -19.20
CA SER A 8 -12.92 4.85 -18.14
C SER A 8 -11.84 5.11 -17.10
N ARG A 9 -11.92 6.22 -16.35
CA ARG A 9 -11.06 6.45 -15.17
C ARG A 9 -11.11 5.28 -14.19
N LEU A 10 -12.27 4.64 -14.08
CA LEU A 10 -12.47 3.44 -13.26
C LEU A 10 -11.61 2.28 -13.77
N ALA A 11 -11.53 2.06 -15.08
CA ALA A 11 -10.73 0.97 -15.65
C ALA A 11 -9.23 1.16 -15.36
N THR A 12 -8.74 2.40 -15.44
CA THR A 12 -7.35 2.73 -15.08
C THR A 12 -7.09 2.50 -13.60
N LEU A 13 -7.98 2.97 -12.71
CA LEU A 13 -7.84 2.75 -11.27
C LEU A 13 -7.89 1.26 -10.92
N THR A 14 -8.81 0.49 -11.52
CA THR A 14 -8.88 -0.95 -11.34
C THR A 14 -7.61 -1.64 -11.82
N MET A 15 -7.04 -1.22 -12.97
CA MET A 15 -5.77 -1.79 -13.45
C MET A 15 -4.61 -1.47 -12.51
N VAL A 16 -4.51 -0.22 -12.03
CA VAL A 16 -3.48 0.17 -11.06
C VAL A 16 -3.63 -0.63 -9.77
N PHE A 17 -4.85 -0.76 -9.25
CA PHE A 17 -5.13 -1.56 -8.06
C PHE A 17 -4.71 -3.01 -8.24
N ARG A 18 -5.07 -3.64 -9.36
CA ARG A 18 -4.66 -5.01 -9.69
C ARG A 18 -3.14 -5.16 -9.80
N LEU A 19 -2.45 -4.20 -10.41
CA LEU A 19 -0.99 -4.21 -10.52
C LEU A 19 -0.33 -4.14 -9.13
N VAL A 20 -0.83 -3.27 -8.24
CA VAL A 20 -0.35 -3.17 -6.86
C VAL A 20 -0.63 -4.47 -6.08
N GLN A 21 -1.80 -5.09 -6.27
CA GLN A 21 -2.11 -6.39 -5.66
C GLN A 21 -1.13 -7.49 -6.11
N CYS A 22 -0.83 -7.60 -7.41
CA CYS A 22 0.15 -8.59 -7.88
C CYS A 22 1.57 -8.31 -7.36
N ALA A 23 1.91 -7.03 -7.17
CA ALA A 23 3.19 -6.64 -6.59
C ALA A 23 3.26 -6.98 -5.09
N GLN A 24 2.14 -6.88 -4.36
CA GLN A 24 2.06 -7.20 -2.93
C GLN A 24 2.54 -8.62 -2.62
N ASP A 25 2.20 -9.60 -3.47
CA ASP A 25 2.62 -10.99 -3.28
C ASP A 25 4.15 -11.19 -3.42
N HIS A 26 4.81 -10.28 -4.13
CA HIS A 26 6.27 -10.31 -4.34
C HIS A 26 7.03 -9.44 -3.33
N TRP A 27 6.34 -8.57 -2.60
CA TRP A 27 6.99 -7.69 -1.63
C TRP A 27 7.41 -8.48 -0.39
N ARG A 28 8.60 -8.17 0.10
CA ARG A 28 9.08 -8.76 1.34
C ARG A 28 8.20 -8.28 2.48
N ALA A 29 7.56 -9.21 3.19
CA ALA A 29 6.74 -8.88 4.35
C ALA A 29 7.56 -8.04 5.35
N LEU A 30 6.95 -6.98 5.87
CA LEU A 30 7.55 -6.20 6.95
C LEU A 30 7.65 -7.09 8.18
N ASN A 31 8.86 -7.23 8.73
CA ASN A 31 9.13 -8.04 9.92
C ASN A 31 8.33 -7.58 11.17
N GLY A 32 7.73 -6.38 11.14
CA GLY A 32 6.91 -5.81 12.20
C GLY A 32 5.51 -5.42 11.71
N SER A 33 4.82 -6.31 10.99
CA SER A 33 3.44 -6.05 10.52
C SER A 33 2.45 -5.74 11.66
N SER A 34 2.71 -6.18 12.89
CA SER A 34 1.94 -5.82 14.08
C SER A 34 2.03 -4.33 14.45
N LEU A 35 3.11 -3.65 14.05
CA LEU A 35 3.32 -2.22 14.27
C LEU A 35 2.54 -1.36 13.26
N LEU A 36 2.00 -1.95 12.18
CA LEU A 36 1.17 -1.22 11.23
C LEU A 36 -0.12 -0.69 11.89
N THR A 37 -0.67 -1.44 12.84
CA THR A 37 -1.82 -1.00 13.64
C THR A 37 -1.52 0.29 14.41
N ASP A 38 -0.30 0.39 14.96
CA ASP A 38 0.18 1.57 15.68
C ASP A 38 0.37 2.75 14.71
N VAL A 39 0.93 2.51 13.51
CA VAL A 39 1.09 3.54 12.46
C VAL A 39 -0.29 4.07 12.00
N ILE A 40 -1.27 3.19 11.80
CA ILE A 40 -2.64 3.57 11.44
C ILE A 40 -3.31 4.36 12.57
N GLY A 41 -3.01 4.02 13.82
CA GLY A 41 -3.43 4.77 15.01
C GLY A 41 -2.81 6.17 15.14
N GLY A 42 -1.88 6.54 14.27
CA GLY A 42 -1.21 7.84 14.27
C GLY A 42 0.05 7.92 15.12
N ILE A 43 0.55 6.78 15.61
CA ILE A 43 1.80 6.72 16.39
C ILE A 43 2.97 7.05 15.46
N GLN A 44 3.80 8.01 15.87
CA GLN A 44 4.97 8.41 15.10
C GLN A 44 6.12 7.43 15.32
N PHE A 45 6.67 6.93 14.20
CA PHE A 45 7.89 6.13 14.19
C PHE A 45 9.02 6.98 13.62
N VAL A 46 10.05 7.26 14.41
CA VAL A 46 11.26 7.94 13.94
C VAL A 46 12.39 6.93 13.93
N ASN A 47 13.00 6.71 12.77
CA ASN A 47 14.07 5.71 12.57
C ASN A 47 13.71 4.29 13.06
N GLY A 48 12.42 3.93 13.04
CA GLY A 48 11.92 2.63 13.50
C GLY A 48 11.64 2.52 14.99
N LEU A 49 11.78 3.61 15.77
CA LEU A 49 11.42 3.67 17.18
C LEU A 49 10.06 4.37 17.34
N ARG A 50 9.15 3.76 18.12
CA ARG A 50 7.87 4.37 18.53
C ARG A 50 8.16 5.55 19.46
N MET A 51 7.66 6.74 19.15
CA MET A 51 7.84 7.94 19.99
C MET A 51 6.87 8.03 21.18
N ASP A 52 5.89 7.13 21.31
CA ASP A 52 4.93 7.14 22.41
C ASP A 52 5.30 6.15 23.54
N ALA A 53 6.51 6.31 24.08
CA ALA A 53 6.88 5.72 25.37
C ALA A 53 7.08 6.86 26.37
N ALA A 54 5.96 7.34 26.93
CA ALA A 54 5.90 8.11 28.17
C ALA A 54 4.90 7.44 29.11
#